data_AF-A0A7S0PJR3-F1
#
_entry.id   AF-A0A7S0PJR3-F1
#
_cell.length_a   1.000
_cell.length_b   1.000
_cell.length_c   1.000
_cell.angle_alpha   90.00
_cell.angle_beta   90.00
_cell.angle_gamma   90.00
#
_symmetry.space_group_name_H-M   'P 1'
#
loop_
_entity.id
_entity.type
_entity.pdbx_description
1 polymer ?
#
loop_
_entity_poly.entity_id
_entity_poly.type
_entity_poly.pdbx_seq_one_letter_code
_entity_poly.pdbx_strand_id
1 'polypeptide(L)'
;GEWIVRLPPQPASHGPFTLRILARSGDDAAGSSTSIESITVTDLAFGDVWLCAGQSNMQFTVAASFDAATHIAESATVEDGIRIATVAMTAADVERDDVASAAAMDPAYAKNGQRSA
;
A
#
# COMPACT_ATOMS: atom_id res chain seq x y z
N GLY A 1 -16.76 -19.23 1.95
CA GLY A 1 -15.99 -19.18 3.20
C GLY A 1 -14.81 -18.27 2.97
N GLU A 2 -14.44 -17.48 3.98
CA GLU A 2 -13.27 -16.61 3.94
C GLU A 2 -12.11 -17.33 4.63
N TRP A 3 -10.92 -17.26 4.03
CA TRP A 3 -9.72 -17.89 4.56
C TRP A 3 -8.63 -16.83 4.74
N ILE A 4 -7.93 -16.89 5.87
CA ILE A 4 -6.86 -15.95 6.20
C ILE A 4 -5.56 -16.74 6.38
N VAL A 5 -4.51 -16.33 5.67
CA VAL A 5 -3.14 -16.81 5.86
C VAL A 5 -2.33 -15.68 6.47
N ARG A 6 -1.70 -15.93 7.63
CA ARG A 6 -0.83 -14.95 8.29
C ARG A 6 0.62 -15.24 7.90
N LEU A 7 1.26 -14.26 7.27
CA LEU A 7 2.70 -14.34 6.99
C LEU A 7 3.50 -14.10 8.28
N PRO A 8 4.67 -14.74 8.44
CA PRO A 8 5.60 -14.34 9.48
C PRO A 8 6.07 -12.90 9.25
N PRO A 9 6.56 -12.19 10.28
CA PRO A 9 7.10 -10.84 10.13
C PRO A 9 8.08 -10.76 8.95
N GLN A 10 7.88 -9.78 8.08
CA GLN A 10 8.75 -9.52 6.94
C GLN A 10 9.59 -8.28 7.23
N PRO A 11 10.86 -8.24 6.78
CA PRO A 11 11.64 -7.01 6.83
C PRO A 11 11.00 -5.93 5.94
N ALA A 12 11.26 -4.66 6.27
CA ALA A 12 10.79 -3.55 5.45
C ALA A 12 11.36 -3.64 4.01
N SER A 13 10.52 -3.32 3.03
CA SER A 13 10.86 -3.41 1.62
C SER A 13 11.41 -2.10 1.09
N HIS A 14 12.59 -2.12 0.47
CA HIS A 14 13.11 -0.98 -0.30
C HIS A 14 12.61 -0.95 -1.76
N GLY A 15 11.86 -1.96 -2.20
CA GLY A 15 11.33 -2.10 -3.56
C GLY A 15 10.10 -3.01 -3.62
N PRO A 16 9.43 -3.13 -4.78
CA PRO A 16 8.20 -3.91 -4.90
C PRO A 16 8.47 -5.41 -4.81
N PHE A 17 7.62 -6.10 -4.06
CA PHE A 17 7.56 -7.56 -3.99
C PHE A 17 6.48 -8.11 -4.92
N THR A 18 6.68 -9.36 -5.34
CA THR A 18 5.65 -10.17 -6.00
C THR A 18 5.31 -11.34 -5.09
N LEU A 19 4.05 -11.41 -4.65
CA LEU A 19 3.53 -12.53 -3.87
C LEU A 19 2.80 -13.47 -4.81
N ARG A 20 3.23 -14.74 -4.84
CA ARG A 20 2.53 -15.80 -5.55
C ARG A 20 1.86 -16.73 -4.55
N ILE A 21 0.54 -16.82 -4.63
CA ILE A 21 -0.29 -17.70 -3.79
C ILE A 21 -0.62 -18.93 -4.62
N LEU A 22 -0.36 -20.12 -4.06
CA LEU A 22 -0.68 -21.40 -4.69
C LEU A 22 -1.78 -22.09 -3.88
N ALA A 23 -2.87 -22.46 -4.53
CA ALA A 23 -3.96 -23.21 -3.93
C ALA A 23 -4.02 -24.61 -4.55
N ARG A 24 -4.11 -25.64 -3.71
CA ARG A 24 -4.36 -27.00 -4.16
C ARG A 24 -5.87 -27.24 -4.16
N SER A 25 -6.41 -27.69 -5.27
CA SER A 25 -7.79 -28.17 -5.38
C SER A 25 -7.81 -29.66 -5.74
N GLY A 26 -8.82 -30.38 -5.25
CA GLY A 26 -8.92 -31.85 -5.31
C GLY A 26 -9.05 -32.46 -3.91
N ASP A 27 -9.55 -33.69 -3.83
CA ASP A 27 -9.65 -34.44 -2.57
C ASP A 27 -8.49 -35.44 -2.42
N ASP A 28 -8.27 -35.93 -1.19
CA ASP A 28 -7.21 -36.90 -0.89
C ASP A 28 -7.59 -38.34 -1.29
N ALA A 29 -8.71 -38.54 -2.00
CA ALA A 29 -9.18 -39.88 -2.36
C ALA A 29 -8.34 -40.48 -3.50
N ALA A 30 -8.10 -41.79 -3.42
CA ALA A 30 -7.39 -42.52 -4.46
C ALA A 30 -8.14 -42.43 -5.80
N GLY A 31 -7.48 -41.88 -6.82
CA GLY A 31 -8.07 -41.64 -8.14
C GLY A 31 -8.58 -40.23 -8.38
N SER A 32 -8.49 -39.33 -7.39
CA SER A 32 -8.84 -37.92 -7.53
C SER A 32 -7.77 -37.14 -8.28
N SER A 33 -8.21 -36.19 -9.11
CA SER A 33 -7.30 -35.30 -9.83
C SER A 33 -6.97 -34.11 -8.94
N THR A 34 -5.72 -34.05 -8.48
CA THR A 34 -5.18 -32.87 -7.79
C THR A 34 -4.75 -31.83 -8.82
N SER A 35 -5.18 -30.58 -8.63
CA SER A 35 -4.75 -29.44 -9.43
C SER A 35 -4.14 -28.34 -8.54
N ILE A 36 -3.24 -27.53 -9.11
CA ILE A 36 -2.65 -26.38 -8.44
C ILE A 36 -3.07 -25.12 -9.21
N GLU A 37 -3.79 -24.25 -8.52
CA GLU A 37 -4.16 -22.91 -9.00
C GLU A 37 -3.21 -21.87 -8.42
N SER A 38 -3.01 -20.76 -9.14
CA SER A 38 -2.11 -19.70 -8.68
C SER A 38 -2.67 -18.30 -8.91
N ILE A 39 -2.49 -17.44 -7.92
CA ILE A 39 -2.75 -15.99 -8.03
C ILE A 39 -1.42 -15.26 -7.78
N THR A 40 -1.13 -14.26 -8.60
CA THR A 40 0.06 -13.41 -8.46
C THR A 40 -0.37 -11.99 -8.13
N VAL A 41 0.16 -11.45 -7.05
CA VAL A 41 -0.02 -10.05 -6.63
C VAL A 41 1.33 -9.36 -6.75
N THR A 42 1.41 -8.31 -7.54
CA THR A 42 2.61 -7.52 -7.80
C THR A 42 2.55 -6.18 -7.08
N ASP A 43 3.67 -5.47 -7.03
CA ASP A 43 3.78 -4.14 -6.40
C ASP A 43 3.40 -4.11 -4.91
N LEU A 44 3.84 -5.14 -4.18
CA LEU A 44 3.64 -5.23 -2.74
C LEU A 44 4.78 -4.58 -1.97
N ALA A 45 4.45 -3.93 -0.87
CA ALA A 45 5.42 -3.40 0.08
C ALA A 45 5.21 -4.03 1.46
N PHE A 46 6.32 -4.31 2.15
CA PHE A 46 6.32 -4.71 3.56
C PHE A 46 6.94 -3.61 4.39
N GLY A 47 6.39 -3.35 5.57
CA GLY A 47 6.86 -2.30 6.46
C GLY A 47 5.79 -1.90 7.45
N ASP A 48 6.06 -0.83 8.19
CA ASP A 48 5.11 -0.27 9.13
C ASP A 48 4.07 0.61 8.41
N VAL A 49 2.84 0.56 8.90
CA VAL A 49 1.73 1.36 8.38
C VAL A 49 1.28 2.31 9.48
N TRP A 50 1.43 3.61 9.22
CA TRP A 50 0.89 4.66 10.06
C TRP A 50 -0.41 5.19 9.47
N LEU A 51 -1.51 5.02 10.19
CA LEU A 51 -2.81 5.57 9.79
C LEU A 51 -2.93 7.00 10.30
N CYS A 52 -2.93 7.95 9.36
CA CYS A 52 -3.12 9.37 9.64
C CYS A 52 -4.61 9.73 9.47
N ALA A 53 -5.37 9.78 10.57
CA ALA A 53 -6.79 10.15 10.59
C ALA A 53 -7.08 11.26 11.60
N GLY A 54 -8.16 12.01 11.40
CA GLY A 54 -8.53 13.10 12.29
C GLY A 54 -9.57 14.05 11.70
N GLN A 55 -9.61 15.27 12.24
CA GLN A 55 -10.49 16.36 11.80
C GLN A 55 -9.97 17.06 10.53
N SER A 56 -10.68 18.09 10.06
CA SER A 56 -10.48 18.78 8.78
C SER A 56 -9.06 19.31 8.48
N ASN A 57 -8.18 19.43 9.48
CA ASN A 57 -6.80 19.87 9.28
C ASN A 57 -5.77 18.72 9.26
N MET A 58 -6.20 17.45 9.31
CA MET A 58 -5.26 16.32 9.26
C MET A 58 -4.52 16.23 7.92
N GLN A 59 -5.17 16.65 6.83
CA GLN A 59 -4.58 16.72 5.50
C GLN A 59 -3.88 18.08 5.24
N PHE A 60 -3.34 18.72 6.28
CA PHE A 60 -2.63 19.97 6.11
C PHE A 60 -1.34 19.76 5.31
N THR A 61 -1.17 20.50 4.23
CA THR A 61 -0.04 20.31 3.31
C THR A 61 1.21 21.02 3.84
N VAL A 62 2.38 20.43 3.60
CA VAL A 62 3.68 21.08 3.94
C VAL A 62 3.81 22.43 3.23
N ALA A 63 3.28 22.56 2.01
CA ALA A 63 3.29 23.82 1.27
C ALA A 63 2.53 24.97 1.98
N ALA A 64 1.56 24.65 2.82
CA ALA A 64 0.79 25.63 3.60
C ALA A 64 1.41 25.93 4.98
N SER A 65 2.47 25.21 5.39
CA SER A 65 3.08 25.38 6.72
C SER A 65 3.98 26.62 6.81
N PHE A 66 4.26 27.04 8.03
CA PHE A 66 5.43 27.87 8.30
C PHE A 66 6.69 27.10 7.88
N ASP A 67 7.68 27.81 7.34
CA ASP A 67 8.95 27.25 6.86
C ASP A 67 8.84 26.13 5.81
N ALA A 68 7.78 26.14 5.01
CA ALA A 68 7.54 25.16 3.94
C ALA A 68 8.76 24.90 3.05
N ALA A 69 9.49 25.94 2.66
CA ALA A 69 10.68 25.83 1.81
C ALA A 69 11.80 24.99 2.45
N THR A 70 12.02 25.16 3.75
CA THR A 70 13.01 24.39 4.52
C THR A 70 12.62 22.92 4.56
N HIS A 71 11.38 22.63 4.94
CA HIS A 71 10.89 21.25 5.04
C HIS A 71 10.85 20.53 3.70
N ILE A 72 10.48 21.22 2.62
CA ILE A 72 10.54 20.65 1.27
C ILE A 72 11.99 20.32 0.88
N ALA A 73 12.95 21.21 1.18
CA ALA A 73 14.36 20.94 0.92
C ALA A 73 14.90 19.77 1.75
N GLU A 74 14.56 19.69 3.04
CA GLU A 74 14.91 18.57 3.93
C GLU A 74 14.29 17.24 3.49
N SER A 75 13.11 17.26 2.90
CA SER A 75 12.46 16.02 2.41
C SER A 75 13.31 15.29 1.37
N ALA A 76 14.15 16.01 0.62
CA ALA A 76 15.06 15.42 -0.37
C ALA A 76 16.22 14.65 0.27
N THR A 77 16.51 14.86 1.56
CA THR A 77 17.55 14.12 2.29
C THR A 77 17.03 12.82 2.89
N VAL A 78 15.71 12.59 2.88
CA VAL A 78 15.10 11.36 3.39
C VAL A 78 15.24 10.26 2.34
N GLU A 79 15.84 9.14 2.76
CA GLU A 79 16.01 7.96 1.92
C GLU A 79 14.66 7.41 1.41
N ASP A 80 14.73 6.53 0.41
CA ASP A 80 13.53 5.87 -0.08
C ASP A 80 13.02 4.86 0.94
N GLY A 81 11.70 4.88 1.17
CA GLY A 81 11.08 3.99 2.15
C GLY A 81 9.72 4.48 2.63
N ILE A 82 9.49 5.79 2.62
CA ILE A 82 8.19 6.38 2.94
C ILE A 82 7.33 6.42 1.68
N ARG A 83 6.15 5.80 1.76
CA ARG A 83 5.11 5.84 0.73
C ARG A 83 3.86 6.46 1.34
N ILE A 84 3.26 7.42 0.66
CA ILE A 84 2.04 8.10 1.11
C ILE A 84 0.90 7.68 0.18
N ALA A 85 -0.19 7.22 0.77
CA ALA A 85 -1.45 6.98 0.09
C ALA A 85 -2.53 7.84 0.72
N THR A 86 -3.38 8.45 -0.11
CA THR A 86 -4.57 9.18 0.33
C THR A 86 -5.82 8.40 -0.06
N VAL A 87 -6.83 8.49 0.78
CA VAL A 87 -8.14 7.85 0.55
C VAL A 87 -9.13 8.93 0.13
N ALA A 88 -10.03 8.60 -0.80
CA ALA A 88 -11.09 9.52 -1.22
C ALA A 88 -11.97 9.93 -0.02
N MET A 89 -12.24 11.23 0.10
CA MET A 89 -13.12 11.79 1.14
C MET A 89 -14.60 11.53 0.83
N THR A 90 -14.99 10.26 0.84
CA THR A 90 -16.35 9.82 0.55
C THR A 90 -17.02 9.39 1.84
N ALA A 91 -18.16 10.00 2.18
CA ALA A 91 -18.97 9.58 3.30
C ALA A 91 -19.51 8.15 3.05
N ALA A 92 -19.55 7.34 4.11
CA ALA A 92 -20.15 6.03 4.10
C ALA A 92 -21.06 5.88 5.32
N ASP A 93 -22.33 5.54 5.08
CA ASP A 93 -23.31 5.31 6.14
C ASP A 93 -23.24 3.90 6.74
N VAL A 94 -22.44 3.02 6.11
CA VAL A 94 -22.18 1.64 6.51
C VAL A 94 -20.71 1.32 6.37
N GLU A 95 -20.24 0.35 7.16
CA GLU A 95 -18.87 -0.17 7.06
C GLU A 95 -18.57 -0.66 5.64
N ARG A 96 -17.32 -0.46 5.21
CA ARG A 96 -16.83 -0.85 3.90
C ARG A 96 -15.58 -1.69 4.05
N ASP A 97 -15.52 -2.78 3.31
CA ASP A 97 -14.37 -3.68 3.30
C ASP A 97 -13.17 -3.09 2.54
N ASP A 98 -13.43 -2.14 1.63
CA ASP A 98 -12.41 -1.52 0.80
C ASP A 98 -12.71 -0.03 0.54
N VAL A 99 -11.66 0.70 0.21
CA VAL A 99 -11.72 2.09 -0.24
C VAL A 99 -11.74 2.14 -1.77
N ALA A 100 -12.28 3.22 -2.33
CA ALA A 100 -12.08 3.45 -3.77
C ALA A 100 -10.58 3.47 -4.06
N SER A 101 -10.16 2.84 -5.16
CA SER A 101 -8.74 2.79 -5.53
C SER A 101 -8.15 4.19 -5.44
N ALA A 102 -7.04 4.34 -4.71
CA ALA A 102 -6.36 5.61 -4.63
C ALA A 102 -6.15 6.13 -6.06
N ALA A 103 -6.66 7.34 -6.34
CA ALA A 103 -6.24 8.02 -7.55
C ALA A 103 -4.70 8.06 -7.53
N ALA A 104 -4.07 7.93 -8.70
CA ALA A 104 -2.62 8.04 -8.83
C ALA A 104 -2.11 9.15 -7.91
N MET A 105 -1.07 8.84 -7.12
CA MET A 105 -0.48 9.74 -6.11
C MET A 105 -0.60 11.18 -6.59
N ASP A 106 -1.35 12.02 -5.86
CA ASP A 106 -1.52 13.43 -6.23
C ASP A 106 -0.10 13.98 -6.50
N PRO A 107 0.14 14.63 -7.65
CA PRO A 107 1.45 15.18 -8.00
C PRO A 107 2.06 16.04 -6.88
N ALA A 108 1.23 16.62 -6.02
CA ALA A 108 1.66 17.36 -4.82
C ALA A 108 2.44 16.50 -3.79
N TYR A 109 2.28 15.17 -3.80
CA TYR A 109 3.00 14.23 -2.95
C TYR A 109 4.04 13.39 -3.70
N ALA A 110 4.16 13.55 -5.03
CA ALA A 110 5.23 12.91 -5.78
C ALA A 110 6.57 13.49 -5.34
N LYS A 111 7.53 12.64 -4.91
CA LYS A 111 8.92 13.08 -4.74
C LYS A 111 9.36 13.73 -6.06
N ASN A 112 9.82 14.97 -5.97
CA ASN A 112 10.20 15.79 -7.11
C ASN A 112 11.29 15.08 -7.93
N GLY A 113 11.01 14.77 -9.21
CA GLY A 113 12.05 14.44 -10.20
C GLY A 113 12.34 12.96 -10.46
N GLN A 114 11.76 12.47 -11.56
CA GLN A 114 12.28 11.49 -12.54
C GLN A 114 13.31 10.45 -12.09
N ARG A 115 12.92 9.17 -12.15
CA ARG A 115 13.85 8.07 -12.40
C ARG A 115 13.80 7.72 -13.89
N SER A 116 14.85 8.07 -14.63
CA SER A 116 15.14 7.41 -15.91
C SER A 116 15.46 5.94 -15.67
N ALA A 117 15.15 5.12 -16.68
CA ALA A 117 15.34 3.67 -16.76
C ALA A 117 16.71 3.17 -16.25
#